data_AF-A0A8T3LJG3-F1
#
_entry.id   AF-A0A8T3LJG3-F1
#
_cell.length_a   1.000
_cell.length_b   1.000
_cell.length_c   1.000
_cell.angle_alpha   90.00
_cell.angle_beta   90.00
_cell.angle_gamma   90.00
#
_symmetry.space_group_name_H-M   'P 1'
#
loop_
_entity.id
_entity.type
_entity.pdbx_description
1 polymer ?
#
loop_
_entity_poly.entity_id
_entity_poly.type
_entity_poly.pdbx_seq_one_letter_code
_entity_poly.pdbx_strand_id
1 'polypeptide(L)'
;EYRFGGNGELSGHNLGNLMLKALDHLSVRPLEAINLIRNLLKVDTHLIPMSEHPVDLMAIDDQGHEVYGEVNIDQLTTTIQVLLLTPNVPATRVG
;
A
#
# COMPACT_ATOMS: atom_id res chain seq x y z
N GLU A 1 3.65 1.13 17.98
CA GLU A 1 2.41 0.93 17.20
C GLU A 1 1.30 0.44 18.11
N TYR A 2 0.07 0.98 18.00
CA TYR A 2 -1.08 0.50 18.78
C TYR A 2 -1.98 -0.39 17.92
N ARG A 3 -2.31 -1.57 18.45
CA ARG A 3 -3.26 -2.52 17.87
C ARG A 3 -4.40 -2.73 18.85
N PHE A 4 -5.63 -2.62 18.38
CA PHE A 4 -6.81 -2.87 19.20
C PHE A 4 -6.86 -4.34 19.63
N GLY A 5 -6.93 -4.59 20.93
CA GLY A 5 -7.13 -5.92 21.51
C GLY A 5 -8.59 -6.19 21.88
N GLY A 6 -8.86 -7.41 22.37
CA GLY A 6 -10.16 -7.82 22.90
C GLY A 6 -11.08 -8.49 21.87
N ASN A 7 -12.35 -8.66 22.22
CA ASN A 7 -13.38 -9.22 21.34
C ASN A 7 -14.34 -8.10 20.92
N GLY A 8 -14.28 -7.69 19.65
CA GLY A 8 -15.09 -6.61 19.08
C GLY A 8 -14.68 -6.31 17.64
N GLU A 9 -15.42 -5.44 16.95
CA GLU A 9 -15.24 -5.16 15.50
C GLU A 9 -13.86 -4.59 15.15
N LEU A 10 -13.22 -3.89 16.10
CA LEU A 10 -11.89 -3.34 15.89
C LEU A 10 -10.78 -4.32 16.28
N SER A 11 -11.10 -5.51 16.79
CA SER A 11 -10.09 -6.46 17.26
C SER A 11 -9.10 -6.81 16.15
N GLY A 12 -7.81 -6.67 16.46
CA GLY A 12 -6.72 -6.92 15.52
C GLY A 12 -6.39 -5.76 14.59
N HIS A 13 -7.21 -4.70 14.49
CA HIS A 13 -6.91 -3.55 13.65
C HIS A 13 -5.75 -2.70 14.21
N ASN A 14 -4.90 -2.20 13.32
CA ASN A 14 -3.87 -1.21 13.64
C ASN A 14 -4.46 0.20 13.56
N LEU A 15 -4.26 1.02 14.59
CA LEU A 15 -4.80 2.39 14.64
C LEU A 15 -4.35 3.27 13.48
N GLY A 16 -3.08 3.17 13.07
CA GLY A 16 -2.54 3.89 11.92
C GLY A 16 -3.26 3.53 10.62
N ASN A 17 -3.56 2.24 10.40
CA ASN A 17 -4.31 1.81 9.22
C ASN A 17 -5.74 2.34 9.21
N LEU A 18 -6.38 2.42 10.39
CA LEU A 18 -7.72 3.02 10.49
C LEU A 18 -7.67 4.53 10.22
N MET A 19 -6.65 5.22 10.72
CA MET A 19 -6.44 6.65 10.43
C MET A 19 -6.23 6.86 8.93
N LEU A 20 -5.36 6.08 8.30
CA LEU A 20 -5.13 6.13 6.84
C LEU A 20 -6.41 5.85 6.07
N LYS A 21 -7.20 4.85 6.49
CA LYS A 21 -8.46 4.52 5.82
C LYS A 21 -9.52 5.60 5.96
N ALA A 22 -9.57 6.28 7.11
CA ALA A 22 -10.45 7.44 7.27
C ALA A 22 -10.00 8.63 6.41
N LEU A 23 -8.68 8.89 6.34
CA LEU A 23 -8.12 9.97 5.51
C LEU A 23 -8.27 9.71 4.02
N ASP A 24 -8.20 8.45 3.58
CA ASP A 24 -8.51 8.01 2.22
C ASP A 24 -9.94 8.42 1.80
N HIS A 25 -10.91 8.40 2.71
CA HIS A 25 -12.27 8.88 2.43
C HIS A 25 -12.41 10.42 2.43
N LEU A 26 -11.48 11.13 3.04
CA LEU A 26 -11.53 12.60 3.20
C LEU A 26 -10.66 13.35 2.18
N SER A 27 -9.74 12.66 1.53
CA SER A 27 -8.75 13.25 0.62
C SER A 27 -9.06 12.86 -0.82
N VAL A 28 -8.86 13.76 -1.77
CA VAL A 28 -9.09 13.48 -3.19
C VAL A 28 -7.93 12.65 -3.77
N ARG A 29 -6.74 12.81 -3.19
CA ARG A 29 -5.50 12.16 -3.63
C ARG A 29 -4.80 11.42 -2.48
N PRO A 30 -4.22 10.22 -2.71
CA PRO A 30 -3.43 9.52 -1.69
C PRO A 30 -2.27 10.34 -1.11
N LEU A 31 -1.59 11.15 -1.94
CA LEU A 31 -0.52 12.03 -1.48
C LEU A 31 -1.01 13.06 -0.45
N GLU A 32 -2.23 13.57 -0.59
CA GLU A 32 -2.83 14.51 0.36
C GLU A 32 -3.10 13.82 1.71
N ALA A 33 -3.66 12.60 1.69
CA ALA A 33 -3.88 11.81 2.90
C ALA A 33 -2.57 11.54 3.66
N ILE A 34 -1.49 11.21 2.95
CA ILE A 34 -0.15 11.02 3.52
C ILE A 34 0.39 12.33 4.11
N ASN A 35 0.21 13.46 3.43
CA ASN A 35 0.63 14.75 3.97
C ASN A 35 -0.17 15.17 5.21
N LEU A 36 -1.47 14.88 5.26
CA LEU A 36 -2.31 15.14 6.43
C LEU A 36 -1.84 14.33 7.64
N ILE A 37 -1.62 13.02 7.48
CA ILE A 37 -1.15 12.18 8.60
C ILE A 37 0.28 12.55 9.03
N ARG A 38 1.15 12.89 8.08
CA ARG A 38 2.51 13.41 8.34
C ARG A 38 2.45 14.65 9.23
N ASN A 39 1.58 15.61 8.90
CA ASN A 39 1.41 16.84 9.68
C ASN A 39 0.82 16.56 11.07
N LEU A 40 -0.17 15.66 11.16
CA LEU A 40 -0.77 15.24 12.43
C LEU A 40 0.28 14.60 13.37
N LEU A 41 1.15 13.76 12.82
CA LEU A 41 2.19 13.04 13.56
C LEU A 41 3.50 13.84 13.72
N LYS A 42 3.56 15.07 13.17
CA LYS A 42 4.75 15.94 13.17
C LYS A 42 6.00 15.26 12.61
N VAL A 43 5.84 14.54 11.51
CA VAL A 43 6.95 13.91 10.78
C VAL A 43 7.55 14.93 9.83
N ASP A 44 8.83 15.27 10.02
CA ASP A 44 9.52 16.30 9.22
C ASP A 44 9.88 15.82 7.81
N THR A 45 10.11 14.52 7.63
CA THR A 45 10.50 13.94 6.33
C THR A 45 9.33 13.93 5.35
N HIS A 46 9.60 14.20 4.07
CA HIS A 46 8.59 14.04 3.01
C HIS A 46 8.31 12.56 2.76
N LEU A 47 7.03 12.21 2.78
CA LEU A 47 6.54 10.87 2.45
C LEU A 47 5.75 10.96 1.15
N ILE A 48 6.27 10.31 0.11
CA ILE A 48 5.67 10.32 -1.24
C ILE A 48 5.34 8.87 -1.58
N PRO A 49 4.07 8.52 -1.85
CA PRO A 49 3.75 7.19 -2.33
C PRO A 49 4.38 6.95 -3.70
N MET A 50 4.60 5.69 -4.07
CA MET A 50 5.16 5.39 -5.39
C MET A 50 4.19 5.78 -6.52
N SER A 51 2.90 5.54 -6.33
CA SER A 51 1.82 5.99 -7.21
C SER A 51 0.62 6.47 -6.40
N GLU A 52 -0.24 7.27 -7.06
CA GLU A 52 -1.54 7.70 -6.53
C GLU A 52 -2.69 6.84 -7.05
N HIS A 53 -2.38 5.80 -7.83
CA HIS A 53 -3.35 4.84 -8.35
C HIS A 53 -3.16 3.49 -7.66
N PRO A 54 -4.27 2.76 -7.38
CA PRO A 54 -4.16 1.39 -6.89
C PRO A 54 -3.51 0.50 -7.96
N VAL A 55 -2.62 -0.36 -7.52
CA VAL A 55 -1.90 -1.33 -8.35
C VAL A 55 -1.76 -2.66 -7.61
N ASP A 56 -1.70 -3.73 -8.39
CA ASP A 56 -1.28 -5.04 -7.93
C ASP A 56 0.18 -5.27 -8.33
N LEU A 57 0.95 -5.91 -7.44
CA LEU A 57 2.23 -6.50 -7.80
C LEU A 57 1.95 -7.81 -8.56
N MET A 58 2.61 -7.99 -9.70
CA MET A 58 2.45 -9.17 -10.55
C MET A 58 3.81 -9.72 -10.94
N ALA A 59 3.97 -11.04 -10.87
CA ALA A 59 5.15 -11.77 -11.30
C ALA A 59 4.81 -12.73 -12.46
N ILE A 60 5.82 -13.01 -13.29
CA ILE A 60 5.78 -14.13 -14.25
C ILE A 60 6.80 -15.17 -13.78
N ASP A 61 6.35 -16.38 -13.51
CA ASP A 61 7.21 -17.49 -13.07
C ASP A 61 8.04 -18.11 -14.22
N ASP A 62 8.90 -19.08 -13.90
CA ASP A 62 9.74 -19.79 -14.89
C ASP A 62 8.96 -20.64 -15.91
N GLN A 63 7.66 -20.87 -15.70
CA GLN A 63 6.76 -21.55 -16.62
C GLN A 63 5.88 -20.58 -17.43
N GLY A 64 5.98 -19.28 -17.17
CA GLY A 64 5.19 -18.24 -17.84
C GLY A 64 3.82 -17.98 -17.21
N HIS A 65 3.54 -18.48 -16.00
CA HIS A 65 2.30 -18.17 -15.30
C HIS A 65 2.36 -16.80 -14.60
N GLU A 66 1.23 -16.10 -14.62
CA GLU A 66 1.04 -14.84 -13.91
C GLU A 66 0.61 -15.09 -12.47
N VAL A 67 1.28 -14.43 -11.53
CA VAL A 67 1.01 -14.53 -10.09
C VAL A 67 0.81 -13.13 -9.54
N TYR A 68 -0.32 -12.90 -8.86
CA TYR A 68 -0.74 -11.58 -8.37
C TYR A 68 -0.67 -11.50 -6.85
N GLY A 69 -0.25 -10.34 -6.36
CA GLY A 69 -0.20 -9.99 -4.94
C GLY A 69 1.13 -10.38 -4.27
N GLU A 70 1.66 -9.46 -3.47
CA GLU A 70 2.95 -9.59 -2.78
C GLU A 70 3.07 -10.92 -2.00
N VAL A 71 2.04 -11.25 -1.21
CA VAL A 71 2.02 -12.46 -0.38
C VAL A 71 2.10 -13.74 -1.21
N ASN A 72 1.49 -13.78 -2.39
CA ASN A 72 1.54 -14.95 -3.26
C ASN A 72 2.89 -15.05 -3.98
N ILE A 73 3.43 -13.90 -4.39
CA ILE A 73 4.73 -13.80 -5.05
C ILE A 73 5.86 -14.22 -4.10
N ASP A 74 5.82 -13.78 -2.83
CA ASP A 74 6.80 -14.15 -1.80
C ASP A 74 6.81 -15.65 -1.47
N GLN A 75 5.71 -16.36 -1.74
CA GLN A 75 5.57 -17.80 -1.51
C GLN A 75 6.03 -18.65 -2.70
N LEU A 76 6.39 -18.03 -3.83
CA LEU A 76 6.87 -18.77 -4.99
C LEU A 76 8.19 -19.48 -4.66
N THR A 77 8.22 -20.77 -4.95
CA THR A 77 9.44 -21.60 -4.86
C THR A 77 10.19 -21.64 -6.19
N THR A 78 9.56 -21.16 -7.27
CA THR A 78 10.12 -21.09 -8.63
C THR A 78 10.81 -19.75 -8.85
N THR A 79 11.64 -19.68 -9.89
CA THR A 79 12.33 -18.42 -10.21
C THR A 79 11.34 -17.43 -10.83
N ILE A 80 11.34 -16.19 -10.35
CA ILE A 80 10.61 -15.09 -10.98
C ILE A 80 11.41 -14.59 -12.18
N GLN A 81 10.82 -14.61 -13.37
CA GLN A 81 11.44 -14.06 -14.57
C GLN A 81 11.22 -12.55 -14.69
N VAL A 82 10.02 -12.09 -14.36
CA VAL A 82 9.62 -10.69 -14.47
C VAL A 82 8.77 -10.29 -13.28
N LEU A 83 9.01 -9.09 -12.76
CA LEU A 83 8.19 -8.44 -11.74
C LEU A 83 7.70 -7.09 -12.28
N LEU A 84 6.40 -6.84 -12.19
CA LEU A 84 5.77 -5.62 -12.68
C LEU A 84 4.58 -5.18 -11.83
N LEU A 85 4.15 -3.94 -12.05
CA LEU A 85 2.87 -3.43 -11.53
C LEU A 85 1.79 -3.53 -12.61
N THR A 86 0.58 -3.85 -12.18
CA THR A 86 -0.60 -3.85 -13.04
C THR A 86 -1.79 -3.17 -12.36
N PRO A 87 -2.50 -2.24 -13.02
CA PRO A 87 -2.17 -1.68 -14.34
C PRO A 87 -0.86 -0.88 -14.31
N ASN A 88 -0.31 -0.57 -15.49
CA ASN A 88 0.82 0.35 -15.58
C ASN A 88 0.35 1.78 -15.27
N VAL A 89 0.85 2.34 -14.16
CA VAL A 89 0.43 3.64 -13.63
C VAL A 89 1.61 4.61 -13.59
N PRO A 90 1.37 5.92 -13.68
CA PRO A 90 2.42 6.90 -13.49
C PRO A 90 2.92 6.90 -12.04
N ALA A 91 4.20 7.24 -11.87
CA ALA A 91 4.74 7.59 -10.57
C ALA A 91 4.06 8.86 -10.04
N THR A 92 3.99 8.99 -8.71
CA THR A 92 3.41 10.18 -8.06
C THR A 92 4.11 11.46 -8.50
N ARG A 93 3.31 12.46 -8.90
CA ARG A 93 3.80 13.80 -9.23
C ARG A 93 3.72 14.70 -8.01
N VAL A 94 4.87 15.14 -7.53
CA VAL A 94 4.98 16.23 -6.55
C VAL A 94 4.82 17.54 -7.34
N GLY A 95 3.75 18.28 -7.05
CA GLY A 95 3.50 19.60 -7.63
C GLY A 95 4.41 20.67 -7.05
#